data_AF-A0A964A6D4-F1
#
_entry.id   AF-A0A964A6D4-F1
#
_cell.length_a   1.000
_cell.length_b   1.000
_cell.length_c   1.000
_cell.angle_alpha   90.00
_cell.angle_beta   90.00
_cell.angle_gamma   90.00
#
_symmetry.space_group_name_H-M   'P 1'
#
loop_
_entity.id
_entity.type
_entity.pdbx_description
1 polymer ?
#
loop_
_entity_poly.entity_id
_entity_poly.type
_entity_poly.pdbx_seq_one_letter_code
_entity_poly.pdbx_strand_id
1 'polypeptide(L)'
;MDISGFFKPVNPAFAGNTESYHPRQFANWIHTHRDNHFPDLEKVQVAIMGVREERKAINNEGCSNAPDTIRKQLYQTFADFGSIKGVDLGDVEAGHTIDDTYFALSATIAELVGKKVIPIIIGGSHDLAFANYMAYEKLEQTLNIVTIDSTLNLGLAKDDELNAGSFLGKIIMRKPNFLFNYSSIAYQTYLTDPEAVHLMRNLHFDCHRLGEVQSAISEMEPAIRNADLFSFDMAAIRMSDAPGTGQASPNGLFGQEACKLMRYAGLSEKISSVGIYECNPLLDRNEQTAGLAAQMIWYFIEGVSGRKYDFPFTDSSHYITYRVNISDHPQELVFYKSKKSDRWWMNVPFLSDHGSKYERHHMVPCSYRDYEQACQDDLPDRWWQAYQKLN
;
A
#
# COMPACT_ATOMS: atom_id res chain seq x y z
N MET A 1 -19.08 11.02 -8.07
CA MET A 1 -18.66 11.52 -9.40
C MET A 1 -18.80 10.37 -10.38
N ASP A 2 -19.23 10.59 -11.62
CA ASP A 2 -19.18 9.53 -12.63
C ASP A 2 -17.73 9.35 -13.08
N ILE A 3 -17.14 8.20 -12.73
CA ILE A 3 -15.73 7.88 -13.03
C ILE A 3 -15.58 7.08 -14.33
N SER A 4 -16.69 6.59 -14.91
CA SER A 4 -16.67 5.68 -16.07
C SER A 4 -15.95 6.29 -17.28
N GLY A 5 -16.10 7.60 -17.48
CA GLY A 5 -15.47 8.33 -18.58
C GLY A 5 -13.93 8.39 -18.54
N PHE A 6 -13.29 8.01 -17.42
CA PHE A 6 -11.83 7.93 -17.34
C PHE A 6 -11.25 6.61 -17.85
N PHE A 7 -12.08 5.59 -18.05
CA PHE A 7 -11.61 4.23 -18.28
C PHE A 7 -11.79 3.77 -19.72
N LYS A 8 -10.77 3.08 -20.22
CA LYS A 8 -10.90 2.16 -21.34
C LYS A 8 -11.14 0.73 -20.86
N PRO A 9 -11.91 -0.07 -21.60
CA PRO A 9 -12.17 -1.47 -21.26
C PRO A 9 -10.89 -2.30 -21.27
N VAL A 10 -10.91 -3.41 -20.52
CA VAL A 10 -9.78 -4.35 -20.48
C VAL A 10 -9.58 -4.98 -21.86
N ASN A 11 -8.32 -5.19 -22.23
CA ASN A 11 -7.93 -5.77 -23.51
C ASN A 11 -8.67 -7.11 -23.78
N PRO A 12 -9.46 -7.19 -24.86
CA PRO A 12 -10.28 -8.36 -25.15
C PRO A 12 -9.46 -9.61 -25.50
N ALA A 13 -8.17 -9.48 -25.80
CA ALA A 13 -7.30 -10.62 -26.12
C ALA A 13 -7.23 -11.65 -24.98
N PHE A 14 -7.37 -11.22 -23.73
CA PHE A 14 -7.43 -12.11 -22.56
C PHE A 14 -8.70 -11.92 -21.71
N ALA A 15 -9.42 -10.80 -21.84
CA ALA A 15 -10.69 -10.59 -21.14
C ALA A 15 -11.94 -11.03 -21.93
N GLY A 16 -11.82 -11.19 -23.26
CA GLY A 16 -12.97 -11.35 -24.16
C GLY A 16 -13.57 -12.76 -24.20
N ASN A 17 -12.79 -13.79 -23.92
CA ASN A 17 -13.24 -15.19 -24.00
C ASN A 17 -13.31 -15.84 -22.62
N THR A 18 -14.29 -15.46 -21.79
CA THR A 18 -14.49 -16.09 -20.47
C THR A 18 -14.76 -17.60 -20.55
N GLU A 19 -15.27 -18.09 -21.68
CA GLU A 19 -15.51 -19.52 -21.92
C GLU A 19 -14.22 -20.34 -22.05
N SER A 20 -13.08 -19.71 -22.38
CA SER A 20 -11.78 -20.41 -22.40
C SER A 20 -11.20 -20.60 -21.00
N TYR A 21 -11.71 -19.90 -19.99
CA TYR A 21 -11.29 -20.02 -18.61
C TYR A 21 -12.16 -21.03 -17.86
N HIS A 22 -11.56 -21.76 -16.94
CA HIS A 22 -12.29 -22.59 -15.99
C HIS A 22 -13.24 -21.71 -15.16
N PRO A 23 -14.45 -22.17 -14.77
CA PRO A 23 -15.42 -21.36 -14.02
C PRO A 23 -14.93 -20.79 -12.68
N ARG A 24 -13.87 -21.38 -12.11
CA ARG A 24 -13.22 -20.93 -10.86
C ARG A 24 -11.93 -20.13 -11.07
N GLN A 25 -11.56 -19.85 -12.32
CA GLN A 25 -10.43 -18.96 -12.59
C GLN A 25 -10.82 -17.50 -12.36
N PHE A 26 -9.82 -16.68 -12.06
CA PHE A 26 -9.98 -15.28 -11.68
C PHE A 26 -10.74 -14.48 -12.73
N ALA A 27 -10.51 -14.76 -14.03
CA ALA A 27 -11.25 -14.16 -15.13
C ALA A 27 -12.78 -14.32 -15.04
N ASN A 28 -13.26 -15.43 -14.44
CA ASN A 28 -14.68 -15.71 -14.24
C ASN A 28 -15.18 -15.29 -12.86
N TRP A 29 -14.27 -14.97 -11.92
CA TRP A 29 -14.61 -14.46 -10.59
C TRP A 29 -14.83 -12.94 -10.60
N ILE A 30 -14.05 -12.19 -11.39
CA ILE A 30 -14.07 -10.72 -11.41
C ILE A 30 -15.08 -10.16 -12.42
N HIS A 31 -15.77 -9.08 -12.07
CA HIS A 31 -16.65 -8.36 -12.99
C HIS A 31 -15.86 -7.30 -13.78
N THR A 32 -15.64 -7.53 -15.07
CA THR A 32 -14.72 -6.74 -15.90
C THR A 32 -15.43 -5.70 -16.77
N HIS A 33 -14.85 -4.51 -16.87
CA HIS A 33 -15.21 -3.48 -17.85
C HIS A 33 -14.90 -3.94 -19.28
N ARG A 34 -15.94 -4.02 -20.11
CA ARG A 34 -15.89 -4.40 -21.52
C ARG A 34 -16.52 -3.29 -22.37
N ASP A 35 -16.30 -3.31 -23.69
CA ASP A 35 -16.71 -2.24 -24.63
C ASP A 35 -18.14 -1.69 -24.44
N ASN A 36 -19.08 -2.52 -23.99
CA ASN A 36 -20.49 -2.15 -23.83
C ASN A 36 -20.98 -2.14 -22.37
N HIS A 37 -20.10 -2.32 -21.39
CA HIS A 37 -20.50 -2.49 -20.00
C HIS A 37 -19.40 -2.06 -19.01
N PHE A 38 -19.66 -0.98 -18.29
CA PHE A 38 -18.89 -0.59 -17.11
C PHE A 38 -19.45 -1.31 -15.86
N PRO A 39 -18.62 -1.93 -15.00
CA PRO A 39 -19.10 -2.68 -13.84
C PRO A 39 -19.80 -1.81 -12.81
N ASP A 40 -20.81 -2.36 -12.12
CA ASP A 40 -21.43 -1.74 -10.96
C ASP A 40 -20.50 -1.85 -9.73
N LEU A 41 -20.46 -0.78 -8.92
CA LEU A 41 -19.68 -0.68 -7.70
C LEU A 41 -20.47 -1.06 -6.44
N GLU A 42 -21.76 -1.41 -6.56
CA GLU A 42 -22.56 -1.84 -5.42
C GLU A 42 -22.07 -3.15 -4.79
N LYS A 43 -21.83 -3.12 -3.47
CA LYS A 43 -21.39 -4.27 -2.65
C LYS A 43 -20.06 -4.89 -3.11
N VAL A 44 -19.26 -4.12 -3.84
CA VAL A 44 -17.89 -4.47 -4.23
C VAL A 44 -16.94 -4.16 -3.06
N GLN A 45 -15.90 -4.97 -2.87
CA GLN A 45 -14.88 -4.73 -1.84
C GLN A 45 -13.54 -4.29 -2.46
N VAL A 46 -13.22 -4.77 -3.67
CA VAL A 46 -11.97 -4.46 -4.36
C VAL A 46 -12.22 -4.08 -5.81
N ALA A 47 -11.47 -3.10 -6.31
CA ALA A 47 -11.51 -2.67 -7.70
C ALA A 47 -10.10 -2.65 -8.27
N ILE A 48 -9.84 -3.45 -9.31
CA ILE A 48 -8.59 -3.39 -10.07
C ILE A 48 -8.69 -2.26 -11.09
N MET A 49 -7.64 -1.46 -11.19
CA MET A 49 -7.49 -0.46 -12.24
C MET A 49 -6.03 -0.40 -12.71
N GLY A 50 -5.84 -0.37 -14.02
CA GLY A 50 -4.54 -0.08 -14.62
C GLY A 50 -4.38 1.42 -14.86
N VAL A 51 -3.16 1.92 -14.79
CA VAL A 51 -2.83 3.31 -15.15
C VAL A 51 -1.69 3.30 -16.14
N ARG A 52 -1.98 3.66 -17.39
CA ARG A 52 -1.02 3.65 -18.49
C ARG A 52 -0.25 4.97 -18.54
N GLU A 53 0.53 5.24 -17.50
CA GLU A 53 1.30 6.47 -17.35
C GLU A 53 2.75 6.19 -16.92
N GLU A 54 3.68 6.80 -17.62
CA GLU A 54 5.12 6.60 -17.43
C GLU A 54 5.96 7.86 -17.66
N ARG A 55 5.35 9.02 -17.96
CA ARG A 55 6.09 10.25 -18.33
C ARG A 55 7.05 10.75 -17.24
N LYS A 56 6.85 10.30 -16.00
CA LYS A 56 7.67 10.64 -14.83
C LYS A 56 8.43 9.42 -14.24
N ALA A 57 8.49 8.34 -15.01
CA ALA A 57 9.37 7.21 -14.75
C ALA A 57 10.83 7.62 -14.86
N ILE A 58 11.71 6.94 -14.12
CA ILE A 58 13.16 7.11 -14.23
C ILE A 58 13.73 5.84 -14.85
N ASN A 59 14.24 5.95 -16.09
CA ASN A 59 14.85 4.85 -16.83
C ASN A 59 13.96 3.60 -16.96
N ASN A 60 12.63 3.77 -17.00
CA ASN A 60 11.67 2.66 -17.03
C ASN A 60 10.59 2.80 -18.11
N GLU A 61 10.94 3.34 -19.28
CA GLU A 61 10.04 3.42 -20.44
C GLU A 61 9.56 2.02 -20.87
N GLY A 62 8.26 1.89 -21.11
CA GLY A 62 7.53 0.64 -21.31
C GLY A 62 6.67 0.22 -20.12
N CYS A 63 6.85 0.81 -18.94
CA CYS A 63 6.10 0.43 -17.72
C CYS A 63 4.60 0.76 -17.80
N SER A 64 4.20 1.68 -18.68
CA SER A 64 2.79 1.95 -19.01
C SER A 64 2.03 0.71 -19.54
N ASN A 65 2.74 -0.31 -20.03
CA ASN A 65 2.15 -1.55 -20.55
C ASN A 65 1.92 -2.64 -19.49
N ALA A 66 2.38 -2.43 -18.25
CA ALA A 66 2.27 -3.41 -17.17
C ALA A 66 0.84 -3.91 -16.87
N PRO A 67 -0.22 -3.07 -16.92
CA PRO A 67 -1.58 -3.52 -16.59
C PRO A 67 -2.01 -4.77 -17.35
N ASP A 68 -1.76 -4.82 -18.66
CA ASP A 68 -2.19 -5.94 -19.50
C ASP A 68 -1.43 -7.23 -19.20
N THR A 69 -0.11 -7.17 -19.02
CA THR A 69 0.68 -8.39 -18.76
C THR A 69 0.39 -8.97 -17.38
N ILE A 70 0.17 -8.11 -16.38
CA ILE A 70 -0.21 -8.53 -15.03
C ILE A 70 -1.61 -9.15 -15.05
N ARG A 71 -2.59 -8.51 -15.72
CA ARG A 71 -3.94 -9.08 -15.87
C ARG A 71 -3.91 -10.43 -16.58
N LYS A 72 -3.15 -10.56 -17.67
CA LYS A 72 -2.99 -11.82 -18.40
C LYS A 72 -2.56 -12.96 -17.48
N GLN A 73 -1.62 -12.71 -16.57
CA GLN A 73 -1.17 -13.69 -15.57
C GLN A 73 -2.21 -13.93 -14.47
N LEU A 74 -2.79 -12.86 -13.93
CA LEU A 74 -3.78 -12.91 -12.85
C LEU A 74 -5.04 -13.68 -13.25
N TYR A 75 -5.56 -13.43 -14.44
CA TYR A 75 -6.82 -14.00 -14.96
C TYR A 75 -6.77 -15.54 -15.07
N GLN A 76 -5.56 -16.11 -15.20
CA GLN A 76 -5.33 -17.55 -15.27
C GLN A 76 -5.29 -18.24 -13.90
N THR A 77 -5.17 -17.49 -12.81
CA THR A 77 -5.13 -18.05 -11.45
C THR A 77 -6.51 -18.56 -11.02
N PHE A 78 -6.57 -19.50 -10.07
CA PHE A 78 -7.83 -19.85 -9.43
C PHE A 78 -8.19 -18.82 -8.37
N ALA A 79 -9.46 -18.44 -8.30
CA ALA A 79 -9.98 -17.49 -7.33
C ALA A 79 -11.00 -18.17 -6.42
N ASP A 80 -10.70 -18.19 -5.13
CA ASP A 80 -11.62 -18.58 -4.07
C ASP A 80 -11.42 -17.64 -2.89
N PHE A 81 -12.17 -16.53 -2.90
CA PHE A 81 -12.07 -15.46 -1.92
C PHE A 81 -13.34 -15.33 -1.07
N GLY A 82 -14.10 -16.43 -0.94
CA GLY A 82 -15.35 -16.46 -0.20
C GLY A 82 -16.39 -15.47 -0.75
N SER A 83 -16.88 -14.58 0.11
CA SER A 83 -17.94 -13.61 -0.24
C SER A 83 -17.42 -12.30 -0.87
N ILE A 84 -16.10 -12.17 -1.06
CA ILE A 84 -15.51 -10.96 -1.65
C ILE A 84 -15.91 -10.87 -3.12
N LYS A 85 -16.35 -9.68 -3.52
CA LYS A 85 -16.65 -9.31 -4.90
C LYS A 85 -15.62 -8.30 -5.40
N GLY A 86 -15.05 -8.61 -6.56
CA GLY A 86 -14.11 -7.74 -7.26
C GLY A 86 -14.68 -7.23 -8.58
N VAL A 87 -14.23 -6.03 -8.95
CA VAL A 87 -14.42 -5.46 -10.30
C VAL A 87 -13.07 -5.15 -10.92
N ASP A 88 -12.96 -5.23 -12.24
CA ASP A 88 -11.84 -4.68 -13.02
C ASP A 88 -12.38 -3.54 -13.86
N LEU A 89 -11.99 -2.31 -13.51
CA LEU A 89 -12.49 -1.09 -14.14
C LEU A 89 -11.83 -0.82 -15.50
N GLY A 90 -10.80 -1.59 -15.87
CA GLY A 90 -9.99 -1.32 -17.03
C GLY A 90 -8.87 -0.32 -16.75
N ASP A 91 -8.51 0.47 -17.75
CA ASP A 91 -7.32 1.31 -17.72
C ASP A 91 -7.67 2.80 -17.77
N VAL A 92 -7.06 3.57 -16.87
CA VAL A 92 -6.91 5.01 -17.03
C VAL A 92 -5.75 5.24 -17.99
N GLU A 93 -6.04 5.90 -19.12
CA GLU A 93 -5.04 6.25 -20.12
C GLU A 93 -4.29 7.53 -19.75
N ALA A 94 -3.06 7.67 -20.24
CA ALA A 94 -2.34 8.93 -20.12
C ALA A 94 -3.16 10.07 -20.74
N GLY A 95 -3.46 11.08 -19.93
CA GLY A 95 -4.11 12.30 -20.39
C GLY A 95 -3.20 13.17 -21.26
N HIS A 96 -3.74 14.24 -21.83
CA HIS A 96 -2.97 15.18 -22.64
C HIS A 96 -1.76 15.71 -21.87
N THR A 97 -1.97 16.10 -20.61
CA THR A 97 -0.93 16.43 -19.63
C THR A 97 -0.86 15.38 -18.53
N ILE A 98 0.21 15.38 -17.74
CA ILE A 98 0.31 14.47 -16.59
C ILE A 98 -0.67 14.83 -15.49
N ASP A 99 -0.98 16.12 -15.33
CA ASP A 99 -1.97 16.59 -14.36
C ASP A 99 -3.37 16.07 -14.69
N ASP A 100 -3.70 15.88 -15.97
CA ASP A 100 -4.96 15.23 -16.39
C ASP A 100 -5.02 13.79 -15.89
N THR A 101 -3.92 13.03 -16.03
CA THR A 101 -3.81 11.66 -15.50
C THR A 101 -3.95 11.65 -13.98
N TYR A 102 -3.20 12.50 -13.28
CA TYR A 102 -3.27 12.60 -11.82
C TYR A 102 -4.66 12.98 -11.33
N PHE A 103 -5.34 13.89 -12.03
CA PHE A 103 -6.71 14.26 -11.71
C PHE A 103 -7.67 13.06 -11.84
N ALA A 104 -7.62 12.34 -12.97
CA ALA A 104 -8.47 11.18 -13.22
C ALA A 104 -8.22 10.07 -12.19
N LEU A 105 -6.95 9.74 -11.92
CA LEU A 105 -6.56 8.74 -10.93
C LEU A 105 -7.01 9.14 -9.52
N SER A 106 -6.70 10.38 -9.10
CA SER A 106 -7.07 10.90 -7.78
C SER A 106 -8.59 10.95 -7.58
N ALA A 107 -9.35 11.39 -8.59
CA ALA A 107 -10.80 11.44 -8.53
C ALA A 107 -11.42 10.04 -8.40
N THR A 108 -10.90 9.09 -9.17
CA THR A 108 -11.32 7.68 -9.12
C THR A 108 -11.07 7.07 -7.75
N ILE A 109 -9.85 7.22 -7.22
CA ILE A 109 -9.50 6.69 -5.90
C ILE A 109 -10.38 7.31 -4.81
N ALA A 110 -10.63 8.62 -4.85
CA ALA A 110 -11.48 9.29 -3.88
C ALA A 110 -12.92 8.74 -3.91
N GLU A 111 -13.49 8.52 -5.09
CA GLU A 111 -14.82 7.93 -5.24
C GLU A 111 -14.88 6.49 -4.69
N LEU A 112 -13.88 5.66 -5.01
CA LEU A 112 -13.82 4.26 -4.57
C LEU A 112 -13.64 4.16 -3.05
N VAL A 113 -12.68 4.90 -2.50
CA VAL A 113 -12.41 4.96 -1.05
C VAL A 113 -13.64 5.48 -0.30
N GLY A 114 -14.31 6.52 -0.82
CA GLY A 114 -15.56 7.04 -0.26
C GLY A 114 -16.70 6.01 -0.22
N LYS A 115 -16.73 5.09 -1.20
CA LYS A 115 -17.65 3.94 -1.25
C LYS A 115 -17.17 2.71 -0.48
N LYS A 116 -16.02 2.80 0.20
CA LYS A 116 -15.34 1.67 0.89
C LYS A 116 -14.97 0.52 -0.05
N VAL A 117 -14.71 0.84 -1.32
CA VAL A 117 -14.11 -0.06 -2.32
C VAL A 117 -12.61 0.20 -2.34
N ILE A 118 -11.80 -0.84 -2.21
CA ILE A 118 -10.33 -0.69 -2.19
C ILE A 118 -9.80 -0.73 -3.63
N PRO A 119 -9.28 0.39 -4.18
CA PRO A 119 -8.57 0.36 -5.44
C PRO A 119 -7.25 -0.40 -5.30
N ILE A 120 -7.02 -1.30 -6.26
CA ILE A 120 -5.76 -1.99 -6.52
C ILE A 120 -5.24 -1.40 -7.84
N ILE A 121 -4.26 -0.51 -7.71
CA ILE A 121 -3.68 0.26 -8.81
C ILE A 121 -2.53 -0.55 -9.41
N ILE A 122 -2.57 -0.76 -10.72
CA ILE A 122 -1.50 -1.41 -11.48
C ILE A 122 -0.81 -0.37 -12.37
N GLY A 123 0.45 -0.08 -12.06
CA GLY A 123 1.39 0.65 -12.91
C GLY A 123 1.13 2.16 -13.00
N GLY A 124 1.84 2.88 -13.89
CA GLY A 124 3.13 2.51 -14.48
C GLY A 124 4.24 2.96 -13.55
N SER A 125 4.61 4.23 -13.66
CA SER A 125 5.62 4.85 -12.82
C SER A 125 5.17 5.07 -11.36
N HIS A 126 6.10 5.00 -10.41
CA HIS A 126 5.81 5.11 -8.97
C HIS A 126 5.38 6.52 -8.53
N ASP A 127 5.59 7.56 -9.35
CA ASP A 127 5.08 8.90 -9.06
C ASP A 127 3.54 8.93 -8.93
N LEU A 128 2.84 7.94 -9.48
CA LEU A 128 1.39 7.80 -9.34
C LEU A 128 0.94 7.58 -7.88
N ALA A 129 1.84 7.18 -6.98
CA ALA A 129 1.58 7.20 -5.54
C ALA A 129 1.25 8.62 -5.03
N PHE A 130 1.78 9.67 -5.67
CA PHE A 130 1.41 11.06 -5.39
C PHE A 130 -0.06 11.35 -5.74
N ALA A 131 -0.54 10.88 -6.88
CA ALA A 131 -1.95 11.02 -7.27
C ALA A 131 -2.89 10.21 -6.35
N ASN A 132 -2.42 9.06 -5.85
CA ASN A 132 -3.12 8.32 -4.82
C ASN A 132 -3.21 9.13 -3.50
N TYR A 133 -2.11 9.71 -3.03
CA TYR A 133 -2.13 10.63 -1.90
C TYR A 133 -3.10 11.82 -2.11
N MET A 134 -3.12 12.42 -3.30
CA MET A 134 -4.05 13.52 -3.64
C MET A 134 -5.53 13.14 -3.48
N ALA A 135 -5.88 11.85 -3.64
CA ALA A 135 -7.25 11.40 -3.42
C ALA A 135 -7.70 11.58 -1.96
N TYR A 136 -6.79 11.35 -1.00
CA TYR A 136 -7.07 11.55 0.42
C TYR A 136 -7.16 13.03 0.78
N GLU A 137 -6.43 13.90 0.08
CA GLU A 137 -6.63 15.35 0.22
C GLU A 137 -8.04 15.77 -0.21
N LYS A 138 -8.56 15.21 -1.32
CA LYS A 138 -9.94 15.46 -1.77
C LYS A 138 -10.99 14.96 -0.77
N LEU A 139 -10.66 13.92 -0.01
CA LEU A 139 -11.50 13.38 1.06
C LEU A 139 -11.31 14.13 2.39
N GLU A 140 -10.41 15.12 2.44
CA GLU A 140 -9.98 15.84 3.65
C GLU A 140 -9.53 14.90 4.78
N GLN A 141 -9.01 13.73 4.40
CA GLN A 141 -8.62 12.67 5.32
C GLN A 141 -7.10 12.68 5.52
N THR A 142 -6.64 12.94 6.74
CA THR A 142 -5.22 12.67 7.09
C THR A 142 -4.94 11.19 6.86
N LEU A 143 -3.73 10.77 6.50
CA LEU A 143 -3.44 9.36 6.22
C LEU A 143 -2.04 8.93 6.66
N ASN A 144 -1.90 7.62 6.82
CA ASN A 144 -0.62 6.95 6.97
C ASN A 144 -0.27 6.25 5.67
N ILE A 145 0.97 6.41 5.20
CA ILE A 145 1.47 5.76 4.00
C ILE A 145 2.53 4.74 4.39
N VAL A 146 2.49 3.56 3.79
CA VAL A 146 3.62 2.62 3.80
C VAL A 146 4.06 2.35 2.38
N THR A 147 5.38 2.38 2.16
CA THR A 147 5.99 2.09 0.87
C THR A 147 6.99 0.95 1.02
N ILE A 148 6.88 -0.04 0.14
CA ILE A 148 7.90 -1.09 -0.03
C ILE A 148 8.75 -0.70 -1.23
N ASP A 149 10.02 -0.37 -1.00
CA ASP A 149 10.91 0.14 -2.05
C ASP A 149 12.38 -0.13 -1.68
N SER A 150 13.25 -0.23 -2.69
CA SER A 150 14.70 -0.26 -2.54
C SER A 150 15.31 1.09 -2.13
N THR A 151 14.61 2.21 -2.34
CA THR A 151 15.03 3.57 -1.95
C THR A 151 13.94 4.33 -1.17
N LEU A 152 14.17 5.59 -0.79
CA LEU A 152 13.19 6.42 -0.07
C LEU A 152 12.37 7.36 -0.96
N ASN A 153 12.77 7.57 -2.22
CA ASN A 153 12.12 8.48 -3.18
C ASN A 153 11.87 9.92 -2.68
N LEU A 154 12.82 10.48 -1.92
CA LEU A 154 12.74 11.84 -1.37
C LEU A 154 13.16 12.95 -2.36
N GLY A 155 13.84 12.60 -3.45
CA GLY A 155 14.57 13.54 -4.29
C GLY A 155 15.97 13.82 -3.75
N LEU A 156 16.85 14.33 -4.63
CA LEU A 156 18.22 14.72 -4.32
C LEU A 156 18.34 16.23 -4.03
N ALA A 157 17.41 17.04 -4.54
CA ALA A 157 17.38 18.48 -4.29
C ALA A 157 15.98 18.99 -3.94
N LYS A 158 15.94 20.10 -3.20
CA LYS A 158 14.70 20.74 -2.72
C LYS A 158 13.74 21.12 -3.86
N ASP A 159 14.30 21.49 -5.02
CA ASP A 159 13.57 21.96 -6.19
C ASP A 159 13.35 20.88 -7.25
N ASP A 160 13.66 19.61 -6.95
CA ASP A 160 13.45 18.50 -7.89
C ASP A 160 12.01 18.48 -8.38
N GLU A 161 11.80 18.27 -9.67
CA GLU A 161 10.45 18.05 -10.18
C GLU A 161 9.86 16.75 -9.62
N LEU A 162 8.53 16.68 -9.55
CA LEU A 162 7.83 15.43 -9.21
C LEU A 162 8.19 14.35 -10.23
N ASN A 163 8.71 13.22 -9.75
CA ASN A 163 8.98 12.00 -10.50
C ASN A 163 9.02 10.77 -9.58
N ALA A 164 9.25 9.57 -10.14
CA ALA A 164 9.29 8.32 -9.38
C ALA A 164 10.29 8.35 -8.21
N GLY A 165 11.40 9.09 -8.32
CA GLY A 165 12.43 9.21 -7.28
C GLY A 165 12.24 10.37 -6.31
N SER A 166 11.20 11.19 -6.46
CA SER A 166 10.99 12.42 -5.66
C SER A 166 9.58 12.59 -5.08
N PHE A 167 8.66 11.65 -5.37
CA PHE A 167 7.25 11.81 -5.00
C PHE A 167 7.04 11.96 -3.49
N LEU A 168 7.82 11.27 -2.64
CA LEU A 168 7.68 11.39 -1.20
C LEU A 168 8.05 12.80 -0.73
N GLY A 169 9.14 13.37 -1.26
CA GLY A 169 9.54 14.74 -0.96
C GLY A 169 8.42 15.73 -1.30
N LYS A 170 7.72 15.51 -2.43
CA LYS A 170 6.56 16.32 -2.82
C LYS A 170 5.35 16.16 -1.90
N ILE A 171 5.08 14.95 -1.40
CA ILE A 171 4.03 14.73 -0.39
C ILE A 171 4.37 15.49 0.90
N ILE A 172 5.59 15.35 1.42
CA ILE A 172 6.02 15.99 2.68
C ILE A 172 5.92 17.52 2.60
N MET A 173 6.33 18.11 1.48
CA MET A 173 6.32 19.55 1.27
C MET A 173 4.94 20.14 0.93
N ARG A 174 3.95 19.29 0.63
CA ARG A 174 2.61 19.74 0.21
C ARG A 174 1.88 20.49 1.33
N LYS A 175 1.11 21.52 0.95
CA LYS A 175 0.32 22.35 1.88
C LYS A 175 -1.11 22.54 1.33
N PRO A 176 -2.15 22.32 2.15
CA PRO A 176 -2.10 21.68 3.47
C PRO A 176 -1.56 20.24 3.38
N ASN A 177 -0.90 19.76 4.43
CA ASN A 177 -0.33 18.40 4.46
C ASN A 177 -1.31 17.45 5.17
N PHE A 178 -1.65 16.34 4.51
CA PHE A 178 -2.52 15.29 5.03
C PHE A 178 -1.74 14.05 5.49
N LEU A 179 -0.44 13.95 5.21
CA LEU A 179 0.42 12.87 5.70
C LEU A 179 0.62 12.99 7.22
N PHE A 180 0.13 12.00 7.96
CA PHE A 180 0.33 11.88 9.41
C PHE A 180 1.53 11.00 9.75
N ASN A 181 1.63 9.82 9.12
CA ASN A 181 2.79 8.93 9.25
C ASN A 181 3.26 8.41 7.89
N TYR A 182 4.56 8.17 7.79
CA TYR A 182 5.14 7.40 6.70
C TYR A 182 6.00 6.26 7.25
N SER A 183 5.94 5.11 6.59
CA SER A 183 6.82 3.98 6.86
C SER A 183 7.47 3.51 5.55
N SER A 184 8.79 3.48 5.50
CA SER A 184 9.56 2.91 4.40
C SER A 184 10.04 1.52 4.77
N ILE A 185 9.81 0.52 3.91
CA ILE A 185 10.20 -0.86 4.14
C ILE A 185 11.09 -1.35 2.99
N ALA A 186 12.14 -2.08 3.33
CA ALA A 186 13.07 -2.75 2.44
C ALA A 186 14.08 -1.84 1.70
N TYR A 187 14.25 -0.60 2.18
CA TYR A 187 15.24 0.30 1.59
C TYR A 187 16.67 -0.27 1.77
N GLN A 188 17.54 0.05 0.82
CA GLN A 188 18.91 -0.44 0.77
C GLN A 188 19.87 0.74 1.01
N THR A 189 20.67 0.67 2.07
CA THR A 189 21.53 1.77 2.52
C THR A 189 22.49 2.26 1.44
N TYR A 190 22.99 1.38 0.57
CA TYR A 190 23.91 1.77 -0.50
C TYR A 190 23.23 2.46 -1.70
N LEU A 191 21.89 2.46 -1.76
CA LEU A 191 21.10 3.20 -2.75
C LEU A 191 20.48 4.49 -2.18
N THR A 192 20.69 4.76 -0.89
CA THR A 192 19.95 5.79 -0.16
C THR A 192 20.91 6.80 0.46
N ASP A 193 20.65 8.09 0.24
CA ASP A 193 21.38 9.18 0.89
C ASP A 193 21.24 9.09 2.43
N PRO A 194 22.33 9.05 3.21
CA PRO A 194 22.27 9.11 4.66
C PRO A 194 21.49 10.31 5.22
N GLU A 195 21.55 11.48 4.57
CA GLU A 195 20.80 12.68 4.99
C GLU A 195 19.29 12.47 4.81
N ALA A 196 18.88 11.74 3.78
CA ALA A 196 17.48 11.37 3.58
C ALA A 196 16.99 10.46 4.73
N VAL A 197 17.80 9.50 5.18
CA VAL A 197 17.47 8.67 6.36
C VAL A 197 17.39 9.52 7.63
N HIS A 198 18.29 10.49 7.80
CA HIS A 198 18.26 11.40 8.95
C HIS A 198 17.01 12.27 8.95
N LEU A 199 16.62 12.82 7.80
CA LEU A 199 15.37 13.57 7.64
C LEU A 199 14.15 12.73 8.03
N MET A 200 14.04 11.49 7.55
CA MET A 200 12.93 10.60 7.90
C MET A 200 12.83 10.39 9.42
N ARG A 201 13.96 10.19 10.11
CA ARG A 201 13.99 10.04 11.58
C ARG A 201 13.58 11.31 12.31
N ASN A 202 14.03 12.48 11.83
CA ASN A 202 13.65 13.77 12.40
C ASN A 202 12.16 14.08 12.21
N LEU A 203 11.53 13.53 11.16
CA LEU A 203 10.09 13.57 10.93
C LEU A 203 9.32 12.46 11.69
N HIS A 204 10.03 11.67 12.51
CA HIS A 204 9.48 10.52 13.23
C HIS A 204 8.79 9.49 12.32
N PHE A 205 9.31 9.29 11.11
CA PHE A 205 8.88 8.25 10.18
C PHE A 205 9.67 6.95 10.38
N ASP A 206 9.03 5.83 10.07
CA ASP A 206 9.66 4.51 10.17
C ASP A 206 10.51 4.23 8.93
N CYS A 207 11.72 3.72 9.11
CA CYS A 207 12.58 3.26 8.01
C CYS A 207 13.18 1.90 8.36
N HIS A 208 12.73 0.84 7.66
CA HIS A 208 13.19 -0.53 7.86
C HIS A 208 14.08 -0.96 6.71
N ARG A 209 15.36 -1.27 7.01
CA ARG A 209 16.34 -1.70 6.00
C ARG A 209 16.04 -3.11 5.54
N LEU A 210 16.39 -3.45 4.29
CA LEU A 210 16.19 -4.79 3.74
C LEU A 210 16.63 -5.94 4.68
N GLY A 211 17.82 -5.85 5.29
CA GLY A 211 18.30 -6.91 6.20
C GLY A 211 17.47 -7.06 7.48
N GLU A 212 16.93 -5.95 8.01
CA GLU A 212 16.01 -5.97 9.16
C GLU A 212 14.69 -6.64 8.76
N VAL A 213 14.15 -6.28 7.59
CA VAL A 213 12.93 -6.87 7.02
C VAL A 213 13.08 -8.38 6.84
N GLN A 214 14.18 -8.83 6.23
CA GLN A 214 14.41 -10.26 5.97
C GLN A 214 14.61 -11.06 7.26
N SER A 215 15.30 -10.49 8.25
CA SER A 215 15.50 -11.18 9.54
C SER A 215 14.22 -11.31 10.36
N ALA A 216 13.27 -10.38 10.21
CA ALA A 216 12.08 -10.31 11.06
C ALA A 216 10.85 -9.76 10.30
N ILE A 217 10.48 -10.37 9.17
CA ILE A 217 9.42 -9.86 8.29
C ILE A 217 8.04 -9.72 8.96
N SER A 218 7.77 -10.50 10.02
CA SER A 218 6.55 -10.36 10.82
C SER A 218 6.44 -9.00 11.51
N GLU A 219 7.56 -8.37 11.83
CA GLU A 219 7.59 -7.03 12.44
C GLU A 219 7.19 -5.93 11.45
N MET A 220 7.03 -6.24 10.17
CA MET A 220 6.46 -5.29 9.21
C MET A 220 4.94 -5.23 9.28
N GLU A 221 4.28 -6.27 9.81
CA GLU A 221 2.81 -6.32 9.90
C GLU A 221 2.22 -5.10 10.62
N PRO A 222 2.73 -4.62 11.77
CA PRO A 222 2.13 -3.48 12.44
C PRO A 222 2.31 -2.18 11.67
N ALA A 223 3.45 -1.96 11.01
CA ALA A 223 3.67 -0.78 10.16
C ALA A 223 2.69 -0.77 8.98
N ILE A 224 2.52 -1.91 8.32
CA ILE A 224 1.58 -2.09 7.22
C ILE A 224 0.13 -1.93 7.68
N ARG A 225 -0.23 -2.53 8.82
CA ARG A 225 -1.58 -2.43 9.41
C ARG A 225 -1.92 -1.00 9.84
N ASN A 226 -0.93 -0.18 10.16
CA ASN A 226 -1.14 1.22 10.53
C ASN A 226 -1.37 2.14 9.33
N ALA A 227 -1.13 1.68 8.10
CA ALA A 227 -1.29 2.48 6.89
C ALA A 227 -2.73 2.52 6.37
N ASP A 228 -3.10 3.63 5.73
CA ASP A 228 -4.30 3.76 4.88
C ASP A 228 -3.94 3.51 3.40
N LEU A 229 -2.75 3.96 2.98
CA LEU A 229 -2.20 3.77 1.62
C LEU A 229 -1.00 2.83 1.65
N PHE A 230 -1.04 1.77 0.85
CA PHE A 230 0.07 0.85 0.63
C PHE A 230 0.63 0.99 -0.79
N SER A 231 1.91 1.29 -0.90
CA SER A 231 2.62 1.47 -2.17
C SER A 231 3.72 0.43 -2.31
N PHE A 232 3.81 -0.26 -3.45
CA PHE A 232 4.83 -1.27 -3.69
C PHE A 232 5.59 -0.96 -4.99
N ASP A 233 6.89 -0.72 -4.88
CA ASP A 233 7.81 -0.65 -6.01
C ASP A 233 8.39 -2.03 -6.30
N MET A 234 8.25 -2.50 -7.54
CA MET A 234 8.79 -3.81 -7.92
C MET A 234 10.31 -3.87 -7.91
N ALA A 235 11.02 -2.74 -7.93
CA ALA A 235 12.47 -2.66 -7.74
C ALA A 235 12.92 -3.07 -6.32
N ALA A 236 12.01 -3.14 -5.34
CA ALA A 236 12.31 -3.69 -4.01
C ALA A 236 12.65 -5.19 -4.05
N ILE A 237 12.20 -5.90 -5.09
CA ILE A 237 12.36 -7.34 -5.25
C ILE A 237 13.64 -7.61 -6.04
N ARG A 238 14.38 -8.64 -5.64
CA ARG A 238 15.62 -9.02 -6.34
C ARG A 238 15.35 -9.40 -7.80
N MET A 239 16.27 -9.05 -8.69
CA MET A 239 16.20 -9.27 -10.13
C MET A 239 15.92 -10.72 -10.52
N SER A 240 16.41 -11.70 -9.73
CA SER A 240 16.15 -13.11 -10.03
C SER A 240 14.67 -13.50 -9.95
N ASP A 241 13.88 -12.72 -9.20
CA ASP A 241 12.46 -12.96 -8.96
C ASP A 241 11.59 -11.92 -9.72
N ALA A 242 12.09 -10.69 -9.90
CA ALA A 242 11.42 -9.62 -10.65
C ALA A 242 12.39 -8.85 -11.58
N PRO A 243 12.79 -9.40 -12.74
CA PRO A 243 13.73 -8.73 -13.65
C PRO A 243 13.11 -7.55 -14.44
N GLY A 244 11.81 -7.56 -14.67
CA GLY A 244 11.06 -6.56 -15.44
C GLY A 244 10.82 -5.24 -14.69
N THR A 245 11.88 -4.50 -14.40
CA THR A 245 11.84 -3.13 -13.85
C THR A 245 13.12 -2.38 -14.27
N GLY A 246 13.00 -1.06 -14.48
CA GLY A 246 14.11 -0.20 -14.90
C GLY A 246 15.22 -0.08 -13.85
N GLN A 247 14.93 -0.44 -12.59
CA GLN A 247 15.87 -0.37 -11.46
C GLN A 247 16.16 -1.76 -10.86
N ALA A 248 16.08 -2.83 -11.66
CA ALA A 248 16.31 -4.18 -11.20
C ALA A 248 17.70 -4.34 -10.56
N SER A 249 17.74 -4.84 -9.32
CA SER A 249 18.96 -5.01 -8.52
C SER A 249 19.21 -6.49 -8.20
N PRO A 250 20.46 -6.97 -8.14
CA PRO A 250 20.74 -8.36 -7.77
C PRO A 250 20.23 -8.74 -6.37
N ASN A 251 20.11 -7.77 -5.45
CA ASN A 251 19.64 -7.98 -4.09
C ASN A 251 18.33 -7.22 -3.86
N GLY A 252 17.47 -7.81 -3.03
CA GLY A 252 16.14 -7.30 -2.72
C GLY A 252 15.35 -8.36 -1.96
N LEU A 253 14.06 -8.10 -1.78
CA LEU A 253 13.12 -9.08 -1.23
C LEU A 253 13.05 -10.31 -2.13
N PHE A 254 12.81 -11.48 -1.53
CA PHE A 254 12.38 -12.67 -2.25
C PHE A 254 10.92 -12.50 -2.68
N GLY A 255 10.52 -13.11 -3.81
CA GLY A 255 9.13 -13.01 -4.29
C GLY A 255 8.08 -13.47 -3.26
N GLN A 256 8.39 -14.51 -2.48
CA GLN A 256 7.52 -14.97 -1.39
C GLN A 256 7.37 -13.95 -0.24
N GLU A 257 8.40 -13.14 0.01
CA GLU A 257 8.36 -12.06 1.01
C GLU A 257 7.45 -10.94 0.53
N ALA A 258 7.55 -10.56 -0.75
CA ALA A 258 6.64 -9.59 -1.36
C ALA A 258 5.18 -10.03 -1.25
N CYS A 259 4.87 -11.29 -1.59
CA CYS A 259 3.53 -11.87 -1.40
C CYS A 259 3.07 -11.84 0.06
N LYS A 260 3.96 -12.09 1.01
CA LYS A 260 3.65 -12.03 2.46
C LYS A 260 3.32 -10.60 2.91
N LEU A 261 4.06 -9.59 2.46
CA LEU A 261 3.79 -8.18 2.74
C LEU A 261 2.45 -7.73 2.13
N MET A 262 2.15 -8.15 0.89
CA MET A 262 0.86 -7.89 0.24
C MET A 262 -0.30 -8.56 0.98
N ARG A 263 -0.09 -9.76 1.52
CA ARG A 263 -1.08 -10.42 2.37
C ARG A 263 -1.33 -9.66 3.68
N TYR A 264 -0.28 -9.16 4.32
CA TYR A 264 -0.43 -8.27 5.49
C TYR A 264 -1.23 -7.01 5.13
N ALA A 265 -0.97 -6.44 3.95
CA ALA A 265 -1.73 -5.30 3.46
C ALA A 265 -3.23 -5.64 3.29
N GLY A 266 -3.54 -6.82 2.75
CA GLY A 266 -4.92 -7.30 2.60
C GLY A 266 -5.65 -7.49 3.94
N LEU A 267 -4.96 -8.05 4.94
CA LEU A 267 -5.50 -8.29 6.29
C LEU A 267 -5.72 -7.01 7.11
N SER A 268 -5.08 -5.91 6.74
CA SER A 268 -5.27 -4.61 7.39
C SER A 268 -6.67 -4.09 7.11
N GLU A 269 -7.43 -3.73 8.14
CA GLU A 269 -8.74 -3.09 7.98
C GLU A 269 -8.65 -1.60 7.67
N LYS A 270 -7.46 -0.99 7.89
CA LYS A 270 -7.20 0.43 7.67
C LYS A 270 -6.79 0.72 6.24
N ILE A 271 -6.14 -0.23 5.56
CA ILE A 271 -5.74 -0.06 4.16
C ILE A 271 -6.97 0.09 3.28
N SER A 272 -7.06 1.27 2.69
CA SER A 272 -8.14 1.72 1.80
C SER A 272 -7.68 1.90 0.36
N SER A 273 -6.37 1.89 0.06
CA SER A 273 -5.85 1.89 -1.32
C SER A 273 -4.51 1.17 -1.42
N VAL A 274 -4.28 0.44 -2.52
CA VAL A 274 -3.04 -0.29 -2.78
C VAL A 274 -2.54 0.00 -4.20
N GLY A 275 -1.23 0.18 -4.38
CA GLY A 275 -0.62 0.30 -5.70
C GLY A 275 0.64 -0.55 -5.87
N ILE A 276 0.82 -1.10 -7.07
CA ILE A 276 2.01 -1.82 -7.52
C ILE A 276 2.56 -1.09 -8.73
N TYR A 277 3.81 -0.65 -8.67
CA TYR A 277 4.44 0.24 -9.65
C TYR A 277 5.75 -0.33 -10.21
N GLU A 278 6.26 0.32 -11.25
CA GLU A 278 7.57 0.05 -11.89
C GLU A 278 7.73 -1.33 -12.56
N CYS A 279 6.65 -2.11 -12.71
CA CYS A 279 6.63 -3.26 -13.62
C CYS A 279 6.87 -2.78 -15.05
N ASN A 280 7.81 -3.39 -15.77
CA ASN A 280 8.07 -3.09 -17.17
C ASN A 280 8.12 -4.36 -18.02
N PRO A 281 7.07 -4.61 -18.83
CA PRO A 281 7.00 -5.77 -19.70
C PRO A 281 8.14 -5.88 -20.73
N LEU A 282 8.74 -4.75 -21.15
CA LEU A 282 9.83 -4.75 -22.14
C LEU A 282 11.13 -5.28 -21.55
N LEU A 283 11.29 -5.20 -20.23
CA LEU A 283 12.45 -5.69 -19.49
C LEU A 283 12.20 -7.07 -18.85
N ASP A 284 10.95 -7.51 -18.83
CA ASP A 284 10.54 -8.76 -18.19
C ASP A 284 10.96 -9.98 -19.01
N ARG A 285 11.36 -11.05 -18.33
CA ARG A 285 11.79 -12.30 -18.94
C ARG A 285 10.76 -13.36 -18.61
N ASN A 286 10.17 -13.97 -19.65
CA ASN A 286 9.11 -14.98 -19.52
C ASN A 286 7.91 -14.52 -18.68
N GLU A 287 7.58 -13.23 -18.69
CA GLU A 287 6.49 -12.63 -17.90
C GLU A 287 6.61 -12.94 -16.40
N GLN A 288 7.84 -13.10 -15.89
CA GLN A 288 8.09 -13.51 -14.51
C GLN A 288 7.71 -12.42 -13.51
N THR A 289 8.09 -11.17 -13.76
CA THR A 289 7.68 -10.03 -12.92
C THR A 289 6.17 -9.86 -12.96
N ALA A 290 5.56 -9.96 -14.14
CA ALA A 290 4.10 -9.88 -14.29
C ALA A 290 3.38 -11.01 -13.51
N GLY A 291 3.91 -12.23 -13.56
CA GLY A 291 3.41 -13.38 -12.79
C GLY A 291 3.53 -13.18 -11.28
N LEU A 292 4.64 -12.61 -10.81
CA LEU A 292 4.81 -12.29 -9.39
C LEU A 292 3.85 -11.18 -8.93
N ALA A 293 3.70 -10.10 -9.71
CA ALA A 293 2.74 -9.04 -9.42
C ALA A 293 1.29 -9.57 -9.40
N ALA A 294 0.94 -10.51 -10.27
CA ALA A 294 -0.36 -11.19 -10.23
C ALA A 294 -0.54 -11.98 -8.92
N GLN A 295 0.47 -12.72 -8.46
CA GLN A 295 0.42 -13.44 -7.18
C GLN A 295 0.31 -12.48 -5.99
N MET A 296 1.01 -11.35 -6.03
CA MET A 296 0.92 -10.27 -5.04
C MET A 296 -0.51 -9.74 -4.92
N ILE A 297 -1.17 -9.43 -6.04
CA ILE A 297 -2.58 -9.02 -6.08
C ILE A 297 -3.48 -10.13 -5.52
N TRP A 298 -3.23 -11.38 -5.91
CA TRP A 298 -3.98 -12.54 -5.42
C TRP A 298 -3.93 -12.67 -3.89
N TYR A 299 -2.73 -12.59 -3.30
CA TYR A 299 -2.53 -12.66 -1.85
C TYR A 299 -3.10 -11.44 -1.11
N PHE A 300 -3.13 -10.27 -1.75
CA PHE A 300 -3.82 -9.12 -1.20
C PHE A 300 -5.33 -9.38 -1.09
N ILE A 301 -5.96 -9.87 -2.15
CA ILE A 301 -7.41 -10.16 -2.16
C ILE A 301 -7.76 -11.28 -1.18
N GLU A 302 -6.93 -12.34 -1.09
CA GLU A 302 -7.07 -13.37 -0.06
C GLU A 302 -6.97 -12.75 1.36
N GLY A 303 -6.01 -11.85 1.59
CA GLY A 303 -5.90 -11.11 2.84
C GLY A 303 -7.16 -10.30 3.16
N VAL A 304 -7.75 -9.62 2.17
CA VAL A 304 -9.02 -8.88 2.33
C VAL A 304 -10.16 -9.83 2.74
N SER A 305 -10.24 -11.01 2.14
CA SER A 305 -11.22 -12.03 2.53
C SER A 305 -11.03 -12.55 3.95
N GLY A 306 -9.80 -12.47 4.47
CA GLY A 306 -9.41 -12.91 5.81
C GLY A 306 -9.59 -11.86 6.92
N ARG A 307 -10.03 -10.63 6.62
CA ARG A 307 -10.19 -9.55 7.61
C ARG A 307 -11.12 -9.97 8.75
N LYS A 308 -10.73 -9.64 9.99
CA LYS A 308 -11.41 -10.10 11.22
C LYS A 308 -12.31 -9.05 11.87
N TYR A 309 -12.18 -7.79 11.46
CA TYR A 309 -12.91 -6.65 12.00
C TYR A 309 -12.77 -6.56 13.52
N ASP A 310 -11.51 -6.57 13.98
CA ASP A 310 -11.13 -6.61 15.40
C ASP A 310 -10.22 -5.46 15.81
N PHE A 311 -10.35 -4.32 15.13
CA PHE A 311 -9.79 -3.07 15.62
C PHE A 311 -10.47 -2.65 16.94
N PRO A 312 -9.71 -2.27 17.99
CA PRO A 312 -10.25 -1.99 19.31
C PRO A 312 -10.95 -0.62 19.39
N PHE A 313 -12.25 -0.58 19.06
CA PHE A 313 -13.12 0.59 19.31
C PHE A 313 -14.51 0.27 19.87
N THR A 314 -14.93 -0.99 19.96
CA THR A 314 -16.36 -1.30 20.14
C THR A 314 -16.72 -2.08 21.41
N ASP A 315 -15.88 -3.02 21.86
CA ASP A 315 -16.19 -3.85 23.05
C ASP A 315 -14.91 -4.41 23.69
N SER A 316 -14.68 -4.08 24.97
CA SER A 316 -13.54 -4.57 25.74
C SER A 316 -13.57 -6.09 25.95
N SER A 317 -14.74 -6.74 25.80
CA SER A 317 -14.90 -8.19 25.92
C SER A 317 -14.08 -8.97 24.87
N HIS A 318 -13.77 -8.35 23.73
CA HIS A 318 -13.01 -8.94 22.63
C HIS A 318 -11.49 -8.88 22.80
N TYR A 319 -10.99 -8.19 23.83
CA TYR A 319 -9.57 -7.95 24.02
C TYR A 319 -9.07 -8.44 25.39
N ILE A 320 -7.77 -8.69 25.45
CA ILE A 320 -7.03 -8.83 26.71
C ILE A 320 -6.18 -7.58 26.85
N THR A 321 -6.33 -6.88 27.97
CA THR A 321 -5.58 -5.65 28.26
C THR A 321 -4.38 -5.96 29.13
N TYR A 322 -3.21 -5.47 28.73
CA TYR A 322 -1.97 -5.55 29.48
C TYR A 322 -1.50 -4.14 29.81
N ARG A 323 -1.01 -3.95 31.03
CA ARG A 323 -0.57 -2.65 31.56
C ARG A 323 0.86 -2.78 32.04
N VAL A 324 1.73 -1.88 31.58
CA VAL A 324 3.15 -1.90 31.88
C VAL A 324 3.58 -0.52 32.37
N ASN A 325 4.22 -0.48 33.54
CA ASN A 325 4.84 0.73 34.08
C ASN A 325 6.33 0.68 33.77
N ILE A 326 6.86 1.74 33.17
CA ILE A 326 8.28 1.91 32.89
C ILE A 326 8.84 2.88 33.95
N SER A 327 9.95 2.51 34.60
CA SER A 327 10.49 3.19 35.79
C SER A 327 10.72 4.68 35.59
N ASP A 328 11.22 5.07 34.41
CA ASP A 328 11.55 6.46 34.05
C ASP A 328 10.51 7.14 33.14
N HIS A 329 9.32 6.53 32.99
CA HIS A 329 8.24 7.07 32.17
C HIS A 329 7.00 7.39 33.03
N PRO A 330 6.49 8.64 33.03
CA PRO A 330 5.42 9.04 33.93
C PRO A 330 4.06 8.43 33.60
N GLN A 331 3.90 7.85 32.41
CA GLN A 331 2.64 7.28 31.94
C GLN A 331 2.75 5.76 31.81
N GLU A 332 1.71 5.07 32.26
CA GLU A 332 1.53 3.63 32.05
C GLU A 332 1.28 3.34 30.56
N LEU A 333 1.94 2.33 30.02
CA LEU A 333 1.68 1.81 28.69
C LEU A 333 0.56 0.79 28.74
N VAL A 334 -0.45 0.96 27.87
CA VAL A 334 -1.60 0.06 27.77
C VAL A 334 -1.60 -0.65 26.43
N PHE A 335 -1.52 -1.98 26.46
CA PHE A 335 -1.57 -2.85 25.30
C PHE A 335 -2.89 -3.61 25.24
N TYR A 336 -3.39 -3.85 24.03
CA TYR A 336 -4.58 -4.65 23.74
C TYR A 336 -4.21 -5.79 22.81
N LYS A 337 -4.54 -7.02 23.22
CA LYS A 337 -4.44 -8.21 22.37
C LYS A 337 -5.83 -8.66 21.94
N SER A 338 -6.07 -8.81 20.64
CA SER A 338 -7.32 -9.38 20.12
C SER A 338 -7.41 -10.86 20.48
N LYS A 339 -8.56 -11.29 21.03
CA LYS A 339 -8.88 -12.71 21.23
C LYS A 339 -9.21 -13.46 19.93
N LYS A 340 -9.44 -12.72 18.83
CA LYS A 340 -9.83 -13.30 17.53
C LYS A 340 -8.63 -13.54 16.60
N SER A 341 -7.69 -12.60 16.57
CA SER A 341 -6.55 -12.64 15.62
C SER A 341 -5.18 -12.72 16.29
N ASP A 342 -5.11 -12.65 17.63
CA ASP A 342 -3.87 -12.51 18.40
C ASP A 342 -3.03 -11.26 18.04
N ARG A 343 -3.56 -10.34 17.21
CA ARG A 343 -2.90 -9.06 16.89
C ARG A 343 -2.90 -8.13 18.09
N TRP A 344 -1.91 -7.23 18.11
CA TRP A 344 -1.70 -6.29 19.21
C TRP A 344 -1.84 -4.84 18.77
N TRP A 345 -2.27 -4.01 19.73
CA TRP A 345 -2.30 -2.56 19.66
C TRP A 345 -1.79 -1.98 20.97
N MET A 346 -1.28 -0.75 20.91
CA MET A 346 -0.92 0.05 22.07
C MET A 346 -1.72 1.36 22.06
N ASN A 347 -2.09 1.83 23.23
CA ASN A 347 -2.67 3.16 23.40
C ASN A 347 -1.55 4.19 23.55
N VAL A 348 -1.63 5.25 22.75
CA VAL A 348 -0.74 6.42 22.85
C VAL A 348 -1.59 7.62 23.25
N PRO A 349 -1.35 8.23 24.43
CA PRO A 349 -2.11 9.38 24.89
C PRO A 349 -1.82 10.60 24.02
N PHE A 350 -2.82 11.44 23.82
CA PHE A 350 -2.73 12.69 23.06
C PHE A 350 -3.46 13.81 23.80
N LEU A 351 -2.91 15.03 23.76
CA LEU A 351 -3.34 16.17 24.57
C LEU A 351 -4.59 16.92 24.06
N SER A 352 -5.30 16.44 23.04
CA SER A 352 -6.34 17.25 22.38
C SER A 352 -7.76 16.96 22.86
N ASP A 353 -8.58 18.02 22.88
CA ASP A 353 -10.04 17.95 23.07
C ASP A 353 -10.72 16.94 22.11
N HIS A 354 -11.84 16.37 22.56
CA HIS A 354 -12.71 15.52 21.74
C HIS A 354 -13.02 16.19 20.38
N GLY A 355 -12.78 15.48 19.26
CA GLY A 355 -12.99 16.00 17.90
C GLY A 355 -11.72 16.44 17.15
N SER A 356 -10.53 16.16 17.67
CA SER A 356 -9.28 16.39 16.93
C SER A 356 -9.14 15.48 15.70
N LYS A 357 -8.60 16.03 14.60
CA LYS A 357 -8.29 15.29 13.35
C LYS A 357 -7.37 14.08 13.53
N TYR A 358 -6.73 13.94 14.70
CA TYR A 358 -5.81 12.85 15.02
C TYR A 358 -6.42 11.75 15.90
N GLU A 359 -7.70 11.86 16.27
CA GLU A 359 -8.37 10.89 17.14
C GLU A 359 -8.28 9.45 16.59
N ARG A 360 -8.25 9.26 15.27
CA ARG A 360 -8.10 7.93 14.65
C ARG A 360 -6.70 7.30 14.79
N HIS A 361 -5.70 8.03 15.31
CA HIS A 361 -4.29 7.62 15.33
C HIS A 361 -3.72 7.26 16.71
N HIS A 362 -4.48 7.44 17.79
CA HIS A 362 -4.02 7.13 19.16
C HIS A 362 -3.88 5.63 19.44
N MET A 363 -4.56 4.78 18.66
CA MET A 363 -4.51 3.34 18.78
C MET A 363 -3.56 2.78 17.74
N VAL A 364 -2.33 2.49 18.16
CA VAL A 364 -1.22 2.17 17.27
C VAL A 364 -1.05 0.64 17.20
N PRO A 365 -1.12 0.03 16.00
CA PRO A 365 -0.71 -1.36 15.79
C PRO A 365 0.69 -1.64 16.34
N CYS A 366 0.84 -2.72 17.10
CA CYS A 366 2.12 -3.17 17.62
C CYS A 366 2.28 -4.68 17.51
N SER A 367 3.49 -5.18 17.78
CA SER A 367 3.80 -6.60 17.89
C SER A 367 3.87 -7.03 19.35
N TYR A 368 3.90 -8.35 19.58
CA TYR A 368 4.15 -8.89 20.91
C TYR A 368 5.56 -8.50 21.43
N ARG A 369 6.52 -8.31 20.53
CA ARG A 369 7.88 -7.88 20.88
C ARG A 369 7.90 -6.48 21.50
N ASP A 370 7.06 -5.56 21.03
CA ASP A 370 6.91 -4.23 21.63
C ASP A 370 6.45 -4.34 23.10
N TYR A 371 5.54 -5.27 23.38
CA TYR A 371 5.10 -5.55 24.76
C TYR A 371 6.22 -6.17 25.61
N GLU A 372 6.99 -7.11 25.06
CA GLU A 372 8.13 -7.71 25.76
C GLU A 372 9.23 -6.68 26.07
N GLN A 373 9.50 -5.76 25.15
CA GLN A 373 10.44 -4.65 25.34
C GLN A 373 9.99 -3.74 26.49
N ALA A 374 8.71 -3.35 26.51
CA ALA A 374 8.14 -2.58 27.61
C ALA A 374 8.26 -3.31 28.96
N CYS A 375 8.05 -4.63 28.99
CA CYS A 375 8.23 -5.44 30.21
C CYS A 375 9.67 -5.50 30.71
N GLN A 376 10.65 -5.18 29.84
CA GLN A 376 12.07 -5.09 30.16
C GLN A 376 12.49 -3.66 30.53
N ASP A 377 11.53 -2.80 30.84
CA ASP A 377 11.75 -1.39 31.22
C ASP A 377 12.30 -0.52 30.08
N ASP A 378 12.06 -0.94 28.83
CA ASP A 378 12.51 -0.23 27.63
C ASP A 378 11.31 0.25 26.80
N LEU A 379 11.29 1.54 26.44
CA LEU A 379 10.16 2.16 25.77
C LEU A 379 10.14 1.79 24.27
N PRO A 380 9.07 1.17 23.74
CA PRO A 380 9.04 0.80 22.33
C PRO A 380 9.12 2.02 21.40
N ASP A 381 9.99 1.97 20.40
CA ASP A 381 10.20 3.06 19.44
C ASP A 381 8.90 3.50 18.75
N ARG A 382 8.04 2.54 18.40
CA ARG A 382 6.72 2.81 17.78
C ARG A 382 5.84 3.68 18.68
N TRP A 383 5.86 3.42 19.99
CA TRP A 383 5.10 4.20 20.96
C TRP A 383 5.64 5.63 21.01
N TRP A 384 6.97 5.76 21.15
CA TRP A 384 7.64 7.05 21.27
C TRP A 384 7.42 7.94 20.04
N GLN A 385 7.61 7.38 18.85
CA GLN A 385 7.38 8.12 17.60
C GLN A 385 5.93 8.55 17.46
N ALA A 386 4.97 7.66 17.76
CA ALA A 386 3.56 8.02 17.72
C ALA A 386 3.24 9.15 18.72
N TYR A 387 3.82 9.11 19.92
CA TYR A 387 3.65 10.14 20.93
C TYR A 387 4.17 11.51 20.47
N GLN A 388 5.36 11.57 19.86
CA GLN A 388 5.96 12.78 19.29
C GLN A 388 5.16 13.36 18.10
N LYS A 389 4.40 12.53 17.38
CA LYS A 389 3.53 12.99 16.28
C LYS A 389 2.18 13.51 16.77
N LEU A 390 1.72 13.03 17.93
CA LEU A 390 0.42 13.38 18.51
C LEU A 390 0.47 14.61 19.43
N ASN A 391 1.65 14.94 19.97
CA ASN A 391 1.88 16.00 20.96
C ASN A 391 3.06 16.86 20.53
#